data_AF-A0A1F7ACV6-F1
#
_entry.id   AF-A0A1F7ACV6-F1
#
_cell.length_a   1.000
_cell.length_b   1.000
_cell.length_c   1.000
_cell.angle_alpha   90.00
_cell.angle_beta   90.00
_cell.angle_gamma   90.00
#
_symmetry.space_group_name_H-M   'P 1'
#
loop_
_entity.id
_entity.type
_entity.pdbx_description
1 polymer ?
#
loop_
_entity_poly.entity_id
_entity_poly.type
_entity_poly.pdbx_seq_one_letter_code
_entity_poly.pdbx_strand_id
1 'polypeptide(L)'
;MIILEIVLAHLLGDFVCQSNDLIQKKYKSWRGTFEHVCIISAFTALFLFPFWRHAETWIAVGIIFATHFAQDILKVEFDLRYNQKKKSTVPFFIDQILHLSLIAYLSTFFTALEPAALSAWMEELYFSKYLVIYWIGLVLFSYAFEITLFQFARKRSRKPLVFKPNWSGMVRRMLFFSVLYGLFLMVDRSFM
;
A
#
# COMPACT_ATOMS: atom_id res chain seq x y z
N MET A 1 -15.52 -4.39 4.32
CA MET A 1 -14.34 -5.27 4.19
C MET A 1 -13.42 -4.91 3.04
N ILE A 2 -13.96 -4.70 1.84
CA ILE A 2 -13.19 -4.43 0.61
C ILE A 2 -12.17 -3.29 0.72
N ILE A 3 -12.48 -2.23 1.49
CA ILE A 3 -11.50 -1.16 1.76
C ILE A 3 -10.17 -1.72 2.29
N LEU A 4 -10.18 -2.73 3.16
CA LEU A 4 -8.96 -3.33 3.71
C LEU A 4 -8.20 -4.12 2.65
N GLU A 5 -8.89 -4.85 1.78
CA GLU A 5 -8.26 -5.56 0.66
C GLU A 5 -7.52 -4.61 -0.27
N ILE A 6 -8.18 -3.51 -0.64
CA ILE A 6 -7.58 -2.50 -1.53
C ILE A 6 -6.42 -1.78 -0.81
N VAL A 7 -6.55 -1.48 0.49
CA VAL A 7 -5.43 -0.93 1.30
C VAL A 7 -4.26 -1.89 1.32
N LEU A 8 -4.49 -3.19 1.54
CA LEU A 8 -3.43 -4.20 1.57
C LEU A 8 -2.74 -4.31 0.20
N ALA A 9 -3.51 -4.33 -0.89
CA ALA A 9 -2.99 -4.32 -2.25
C ALA A 9 -2.10 -3.09 -2.53
N HIS A 10 -2.57 -1.90 -2.13
CA HIS A 10 -1.81 -0.66 -2.24
C HIS A 10 -0.51 -0.73 -1.42
N LEU A 11 -0.56 -1.16 -0.16
CA LEU A 11 0.61 -1.25 0.70
C LEU A 11 1.66 -2.24 0.14
N LEU A 12 1.23 -3.39 -0.38
CA LEU A 12 2.12 -4.37 -1.00
C LEU A 12 2.79 -3.78 -2.25
N GLY A 13 2.01 -3.17 -3.15
CA GLY A 13 2.59 -2.60 -4.36
C GLY A 13 3.50 -1.39 -4.10
N ASP A 14 3.11 -0.47 -3.21
CA ASP A 14 3.78 0.83 -3.03
C ASP A 14 5.01 0.75 -2.12
N PHE A 15 4.99 -0.15 -1.13
CA PHE A 15 6.09 -0.29 -0.17
C PHE A 15 6.92 -1.55 -0.36
N VAL A 16 6.30 -2.70 -0.60
CA VAL A 16 7.01 -3.99 -0.66
C VAL A 16 7.60 -4.22 -2.05
N CYS A 17 6.82 -4.00 -3.10
CA CYS A 17 7.23 -4.25 -4.49
C CYS A 17 7.93 -3.07 -5.16
N GLN A 18 7.96 -1.89 -4.53
CA GLN A 18 8.66 -0.72 -5.07
C GLN A 18 10.16 -0.73 -4.73
N SER A 19 10.94 -1.41 -5.55
CA SER A 19 12.41 -1.50 -5.36
C SER A 19 13.13 -0.17 -5.57
N ASN A 20 14.35 -0.06 -5.05
CA ASN A 20 15.23 1.10 -5.29
C ASN A 20 15.48 1.34 -6.79
N ASP A 21 15.56 0.28 -7.59
CA ASP A 21 15.76 0.39 -9.03
C ASP A 21 14.52 0.95 -9.73
N LEU A 22 13.33 0.52 -9.30
CA LEU A 22 12.08 1.07 -9.82
C LEU A 22 11.92 2.54 -9.46
N ILE A 23 12.28 2.93 -8.23
CA ILE A 23 12.33 4.35 -7.83
C ILE A 23 13.30 5.12 -8.73
N GLN A 24 14.51 4.62 -8.98
CA GLN A 24 15.45 5.28 -9.89
C GLN A 24 14.89 5.42 -11.31
N LYS A 25 14.18 4.39 -11.82
CA LYS A 25 13.51 4.47 -13.12
C LYS A 25 12.41 5.54 -13.13
N LYS A 26 11.60 5.66 -12.06
CA LYS A 26 10.56 6.70 -11.90
C LYS A 26 11.14 8.11 -12.03
N TYR A 27 12.28 8.38 -11.39
CA TYR A 27 12.97 9.68 -11.50
C TYR A 27 13.71 9.89 -12.82
N LYS A 28 13.94 8.84 -13.62
CA LYS A 28 14.58 8.95 -14.95
C LYS A 28 13.56 9.14 -16.08
N SER A 29 12.39 8.52 -16.01
CA SER A 29 11.37 8.61 -17.06
C SER A 29 9.99 8.15 -16.57
N TRP A 30 8.94 8.64 -17.24
CA TRP A 30 7.56 8.21 -17.01
C TRP A 30 7.34 6.70 -17.17
N ARG A 31 8.19 5.99 -17.92
CA ARG A 31 8.12 4.53 -18.08
C ARG A 31 8.35 3.80 -16.76
N GLY A 32 9.22 4.31 -15.89
CA GLY A 32 9.40 3.75 -14.55
C GLY A 32 8.15 3.91 -13.68
N THR A 33 7.44 5.03 -13.84
CA THR A 33 6.13 5.22 -13.19
C THR A 33 5.10 4.26 -13.77
N PHE A 34 5.06 4.08 -15.08
CA PHE A 34 4.16 3.12 -15.71
C PHE A 34 4.38 1.69 -15.18
N GLU A 35 5.64 1.21 -15.13
CA GLU A 35 6.00 -0.09 -14.56
C GLU A 35 5.48 -0.24 -13.12
N HIS A 36 5.65 0.79 -12.28
CA HIS A 36 5.17 0.81 -10.90
C HIS A 36 3.65 0.70 -10.78
N VAL A 37 2.95 1.50 -11.57
CA VAL A 37 1.48 1.53 -11.52
C VAL A 37 0.90 0.21 -12.03
N CYS A 38 1.53 -0.44 -13.03
CA CYS A 38 1.14 -1.79 -13.43
C CYS A 38 1.20 -2.80 -12.27
N ILE A 39 2.22 -2.71 -11.40
CA ILE A 39 2.33 -3.56 -10.21
C ILE A 39 1.16 -3.28 -9.26
N ILE A 40 0.91 -2.02 -8.93
CA ILE A 40 -0.20 -1.60 -8.04
C ILE A 40 -1.54 -2.09 -8.59
N SER A 41 -1.80 -1.89 -9.88
CA SER A 41 -3.04 -2.31 -10.52
C SER A 41 -3.18 -3.83 -10.58
N ALA A 42 -2.09 -4.57 -10.78
CA ALA A 42 -2.10 -6.03 -10.73
C ALA A 42 -2.45 -6.54 -9.32
N PHE A 43 -1.86 -5.96 -8.27
CA PHE A 43 -2.23 -6.28 -6.88
C PHE A 43 -3.68 -5.90 -6.60
N THR A 44 -4.13 -4.73 -7.03
CA THR A 44 -5.52 -4.30 -6.85
C THR A 44 -6.49 -5.26 -7.53
N ALA A 45 -6.22 -5.66 -8.77
CA ALA A 45 -7.03 -6.64 -9.47
C ALA A 45 -7.01 -7.99 -8.75
N LEU A 46 -5.83 -8.47 -8.33
CA LEU A 46 -5.69 -9.73 -7.58
C LEU A 46 -6.51 -9.72 -6.29
N PHE A 47 -6.47 -8.64 -5.52
CA PHE A 47 -7.21 -8.53 -4.26
C PHE A 47 -8.71 -8.26 -4.46
N LEU A 48 -9.15 -7.91 -5.66
CA LEU A 48 -10.57 -7.79 -6.02
C LEU A 48 -11.08 -9.02 -6.79
N PHE A 49 -10.36 -10.15 -6.78
CA PHE A 49 -10.70 -11.33 -7.57
C PHE A 49 -12.13 -11.85 -7.38
N PRO A 50 -12.76 -11.81 -6.19
CA PRO A 50 -14.14 -12.27 -6.06
C PRO A 50 -15.14 -11.37 -6.81
N PHE A 51 -14.74 -10.16 -7.20
CA PHE A 51 -15.61 -9.18 -7.85
C PHE A 51 -15.31 -9.02 -9.34
N TRP A 52 -14.42 -9.82 -9.95
CA TRP A 52 -14.04 -9.68 -11.37
C TRP A 52 -15.19 -9.74 -12.38
N ARG A 53 -16.32 -10.34 -12.02
CA ARG A 53 -17.53 -10.39 -12.87
C ARG A 53 -18.22 -9.02 -13.03
N HIS A 54 -17.94 -8.08 -12.13
CA HIS A 54 -18.58 -6.77 -12.08
C HIS A 54 -17.73 -5.73 -12.83
N ALA A 55 -18.36 -4.89 -13.63
CA ALA A 55 -17.66 -3.86 -14.41
C ALA A 55 -17.00 -2.82 -13.49
N GLU A 56 -17.64 -2.56 -12.35
CA GLU A 56 -17.18 -1.70 -11.26
C GLU A 56 -15.77 -2.06 -10.79
N THR A 57 -15.42 -3.35 -10.80
CA THR A 57 -14.08 -3.82 -10.43
C THR A 57 -13.01 -3.30 -11.39
N TRP A 58 -13.26 -3.43 -12.69
CA TRP A 58 -12.32 -2.97 -13.71
C TRP A 58 -12.29 -1.45 -13.82
N ILE A 59 -13.42 -0.79 -13.57
CA ILE A 59 -13.48 0.67 -13.43
C ILE A 59 -12.62 1.12 -12.24
N ALA A 60 -12.76 0.47 -11.07
CA ALA A 60 -11.95 0.79 -9.90
C ALA A 60 -10.45 0.57 -10.15
N VAL A 61 -10.06 -0.55 -10.77
CA VAL A 61 -8.68 -0.83 -11.16
C VAL A 61 -8.15 0.23 -12.14
N GLY A 62 -8.95 0.63 -13.12
CA GLY A 62 -8.61 1.66 -14.10
C GLY A 62 -8.46 3.05 -13.47
N ILE A 63 -9.34 3.42 -12.54
CA ILE A 63 -9.23 4.68 -11.79
C ILE A 63 -7.98 4.67 -10.92
N ILE A 64 -7.72 3.57 -10.18
CA ILE A 64 -6.50 3.41 -9.37
C ILE A 64 -5.26 3.54 -10.25
N PHE A 65 -5.25 2.89 -11.42
CA PHE A 65 -4.16 3.03 -12.40
C PHE A 65 -3.93 4.49 -12.78
N ALA A 66 -4.97 5.16 -13.29
CA ALA A 66 -4.85 6.51 -13.83
C ALA A 66 -4.43 7.54 -12.76
N THR A 67 -5.04 7.44 -11.58
CA THR A 67 -4.77 8.35 -10.46
C THR A 67 -3.40 8.12 -9.85
N HIS A 68 -2.97 6.87 -9.61
CA HIS A 68 -1.61 6.58 -9.16
C HIS A 68 -0.58 7.10 -10.15
N PHE A 69 -0.78 6.85 -11.45
CA PHE A 69 0.14 7.33 -12.49
C PHE A 69 0.26 8.86 -12.49
N ALA A 70 -0.87 9.56 -12.41
CA ALA A 70 -0.88 11.02 -12.33
C ALA A 70 -0.21 11.52 -11.05
N GLN A 71 -0.56 10.95 -9.89
CA GLN A 71 -0.02 11.34 -8.58
C GLN A 71 1.49 11.14 -8.52
N ASP A 72 2.00 10.00 -9.00
CA ASP A 72 3.43 9.71 -9.02
C ASP A 72 4.21 10.65 -9.94
N ILE A 73 3.70 10.94 -11.14
CA ILE A 73 4.34 11.90 -12.04
C ILE A 73 4.40 13.28 -11.38
N LEU A 74 3.28 13.75 -10.84
CA LEU A 74 3.21 15.07 -10.19
C LEU A 74 4.15 15.15 -8.99
N LYS A 75 4.23 14.08 -8.19
CA LYS A 75 5.13 13.99 -7.04
C LYS A 75 6.60 13.99 -7.45
N VAL A 76 6.98 13.20 -8.45
CA VAL A 76 8.35 13.18 -9.00
C VAL A 76 8.73 14.56 -9.53
N GLU A 77 7.83 15.19 -10.30
CA GLU A 77 8.07 16.52 -10.85
C GLU A 77 8.21 17.58 -9.75
N PHE A 78 7.33 17.53 -8.74
CA PHE A 78 7.42 18.39 -7.57
C PHE A 78 8.73 18.18 -6.81
N ASP A 79 9.14 16.93 -6.64
CA ASP A 79 10.38 16.60 -5.93
C ASP A 79 11.62 17.14 -6.66
N LEU A 80 11.65 16.98 -7.98
CA LEU A 80 12.75 17.46 -8.84
C LEU A 80 12.83 19.00 -8.86
N ARG A 81 11.68 19.69 -8.96
CA ARG A 81 11.66 21.16 -9.07
C ARG A 81 11.78 21.89 -7.74
N TYR A 82 11.11 21.39 -6.70
CA TYR A 82 10.87 22.17 -5.48
C TYR A 82 11.41 21.52 -4.21
N ASN A 83 11.55 20.19 -4.17
CA ASN A 83 11.87 19.48 -2.94
C ASN A 83 13.33 19.00 -2.82
N GLN A 84 14.15 19.04 -3.88
CA GLN A 84 15.54 18.55 -3.82
C GLN A 84 16.38 19.21 -2.71
N LYS A 85 16.24 20.53 -2.54
CA LYS A 85 16.99 21.29 -1.52
C LYS A 85 16.38 21.18 -0.14
N LYS A 86 15.05 21.22 -0.04
CA LYS A 86 14.31 21.24 1.23
C LYS A 86 14.20 19.86 1.87
N LYS A 87 14.27 18.79 1.07
CA LYS A 87 14.12 17.39 1.49
C LYS A 87 12.91 17.19 2.42
N SER A 88 11.81 17.89 2.13
CA SER A 88 10.60 17.86 2.92
C SER A 88 9.96 16.48 2.86
N THR A 89 9.46 16.01 4.00
CA THR A 89 8.67 14.77 4.11
C THR A 89 7.20 14.99 3.77
N VAL A 90 6.76 16.24 3.65
CA VAL A 90 5.34 16.59 3.42
C VAL A 90 4.78 15.96 2.14
N PRO A 91 5.47 15.99 0.97
CA PRO A 91 4.94 15.36 -0.25
C PRO A 91 4.69 13.86 -0.08
N PHE A 92 5.52 13.15 0.69
CA PHE A 92 5.31 11.74 1.00
C PHE A 92 4.01 11.51 1.78
N PHE A 93 3.71 12.30 2.81
CA PHE A 93 2.48 12.13 3.58
C PHE A 93 1.23 12.56 2.82
N ILE A 94 1.31 13.65 2.05
CA ILE A 94 0.20 14.09 1.19
C ILE A 94 -0.16 12.99 0.19
N ASP A 95 0.86 12.42 -0.45
CA ASP A 95 0.70 11.31 -1.38
C ASP A 95 -0.03 10.11 -0.74
N GLN A 96 0.39 9.67 0.45
CA GLN A 96 -0.30 8.58 1.16
C GLN A 96 -1.75 8.92 1.53
N ILE A 97 -2.02 10.17 1.95
CA ILE A 97 -3.39 10.61 2.25
C ILE A 97 -4.26 10.59 1.00
N LEU A 98 -3.76 11.05 -0.14
CA LEU A 98 -4.51 11.07 -1.40
C LEU A 98 -4.86 9.65 -1.87
N HIS A 99 -3.91 8.71 -1.81
CA HIS A 99 -4.16 7.31 -2.14
C HIS A 99 -5.20 6.69 -1.21
N LEU A 100 -5.05 6.82 0.11
CA LEU A 100 -6.02 6.27 1.07
C LEU A 100 -7.41 6.89 0.90
N SER A 101 -7.49 8.19 0.59
CA SER A 101 -8.76 8.88 0.35
C SER A 101 -9.45 8.33 -0.90
N LEU A 102 -8.69 8.09 -1.97
CA LEU A 102 -9.22 7.48 -3.19
C LEU A 102 -9.68 6.04 -2.93
N ILE A 103 -8.89 5.24 -2.21
CA ILE A 103 -9.25 3.85 -1.87
C ILE A 103 -10.55 3.83 -1.05
N ALA A 104 -10.69 4.72 -0.06
CA ALA A 104 -11.91 4.85 0.71
C ALA A 104 -13.11 5.16 -0.18
N TYR A 105 -12.98 6.13 -1.10
CA TYR A 105 -14.03 6.47 -2.05
C TYR A 105 -14.39 5.29 -2.97
N LEU A 106 -13.42 4.65 -3.62
CA LEU A 106 -13.67 3.55 -4.55
C LEU A 106 -14.24 2.31 -3.86
N SER A 107 -13.91 2.09 -2.59
CA SER A 107 -14.47 0.97 -1.83
C SER A 107 -15.99 1.05 -1.69
N THR A 108 -16.59 2.24 -1.84
CA THR A 108 -18.05 2.42 -1.79
C THR A 108 -18.77 1.73 -2.96
N PHE A 109 -18.10 1.56 -4.10
CA PHE A 109 -18.67 0.92 -5.29
C PHE A 109 -19.00 -0.56 -5.06
N PHE A 110 -18.38 -1.18 -4.06
CA PHE A 110 -18.51 -2.60 -3.75
C PHE A 110 -19.51 -2.89 -2.64
N THR A 111 -20.16 -1.86 -2.07
CA THR A 111 -21.07 -2.04 -0.92
C THR A 111 -22.35 -2.79 -1.26
N ALA A 112 -22.80 -2.72 -2.52
CA ALA A 112 -23.99 -3.40 -3.02
C ALA A 112 -23.68 -4.56 -3.98
N LEU A 113 -22.40 -4.92 -4.15
CA LEU A 113 -21.99 -5.97 -5.07
C LEU A 113 -21.88 -7.31 -4.36
N GLU A 114 -22.42 -8.35 -4.98
CA GLU A 114 -22.28 -9.72 -4.49
C GLU A 114 -20.97 -10.34 -4.99
N PRO A 115 -20.11 -10.89 -4.12
CA PRO A 115 -18.91 -11.60 -4.56
C PRO A 115 -19.28 -12.86 -5.36
N ALA A 116 -18.33 -13.37 -6.15
CA ALA A 116 -18.43 -14.70 -6.73
C ALA A 116 -18.44 -15.76 -5.62
N ALA A 117 -19.11 -16.89 -5.88
CA ALA A 117 -19.08 -18.02 -4.95
C ALA A 117 -17.64 -18.53 -4.80
N LEU A 118 -17.17 -18.60 -3.56
CA LEU A 118 -15.86 -19.12 -3.19
C LEU A 118 -16.03 -20.48 -2.51
N SER A 119 -14.95 -21.27 -2.48
CA SER A 119 -14.91 -22.41 -1.57
C SER A 119 -14.88 -21.93 -0.12
N ALA A 120 -15.40 -22.74 0.82
CA ALA A 120 -15.53 -22.34 2.22
C ALA A 120 -14.22 -21.81 2.84
N TRP A 121 -13.09 -22.47 2.57
CA TRP A 121 -11.79 -22.03 3.09
C TRP A 121 -11.30 -20.72 2.46
N MET A 122 -11.61 -20.47 1.18
CA MET A 122 -11.28 -19.20 0.51
C MET A 122 -12.14 -18.06 1.05
N GLU A 123 -13.41 -18.33 1.31
CA GLU A 123 -14.34 -17.36 1.89
C GLU A 123 -13.89 -16.96 3.30
N GLU A 124 -13.55 -17.94 4.13
CA GLU A 124 -13.01 -17.70 5.48
C GLU A 124 -11.71 -16.90 5.43
N LEU A 125 -10.81 -17.22 4.50
CA LEU A 125 -9.53 -16.52 4.34
C LEU A 125 -9.74 -15.06 3.87
N TYR A 126 -10.50 -14.87 2.80
CA TYR A 126 -10.66 -13.57 2.14
C TYR A 126 -11.52 -12.61 2.96
N PHE A 127 -12.62 -13.08 3.56
CA PHE A 127 -13.52 -12.20 4.30
C PHE A 127 -13.14 -12.04 5.79
N SER A 128 -12.06 -12.69 6.25
CA SER A 128 -11.56 -12.52 7.61
C SER A 128 -10.94 -11.14 7.81
N LYS A 129 -11.72 -10.21 8.39
CA LYS A 129 -11.26 -8.87 8.76
C LYS A 129 -9.99 -8.90 9.61
N TYR A 130 -9.90 -9.87 10.53
CA TYR A 130 -8.76 -9.98 11.45
C TYR A 130 -7.49 -10.41 10.71
N LEU A 131 -7.60 -11.36 9.79
CA LEU A 131 -6.45 -11.78 9.01
C LEU A 131 -5.93 -10.64 8.12
N VAL A 132 -6.82 -9.90 7.47
CA VAL A 132 -6.44 -8.78 6.59
C VAL A 132 -5.81 -7.64 7.39
N ILE A 133 -6.38 -7.30 8.56
CA ILE A 133 -5.77 -6.32 9.48
C ILE A 133 -4.39 -6.79 9.94
N TYR A 134 -4.22 -8.08 10.22
CA TYR A 134 -2.93 -8.64 10.59
C TYR A 134 -1.90 -8.46 9.46
N TRP A 135 -2.25 -8.80 8.21
CA TRP A 135 -1.37 -8.59 7.05
C TRP A 135 -1.03 -7.11 6.82
N ILE A 136 -2.01 -6.21 6.92
CA ILE A 136 -1.78 -4.76 6.86
C ILE A 136 -0.79 -4.34 7.94
N GLY A 137 -1.00 -4.80 9.18
CA GLY A 137 -0.11 -4.52 10.30
C GLY A 137 1.31 -5.02 10.06
N LEU A 138 1.48 -6.23 9.53
CA LEU A 138 2.79 -6.76 9.16
C LEU A 138 3.51 -5.86 8.14
N VAL A 139 2.82 -5.37 7.11
CA VAL A 139 3.42 -4.44 6.12
C VAL A 139 3.73 -3.08 6.75
N LEU A 140 2.81 -2.55 7.57
CA LEU A 140 2.97 -1.28 8.25
C LEU A 140 4.17 -1.29 9.20
N PHE A 141 4.31 -2.31 10.03
CA PHE A 141 5.41 -2.45 11.00
C PHE A 141 6.73 -2.94 10.39
N SER A 142 6.74 -3.31 9.11
CA SER A 142 7.94 -3.71 8.37
C SER A 142 8.41 -2.61 7.41
N TYR A 143 8.09 -2.74 6.12
CA TYR A 143 8.57 -1.89 5.02
C TYR A 143 8.06 -0.45 5.13
N ALA A 144 6.77 -0.26 5.42
CA ALA A 144 6.21 1.09 5.46
C ALA A 144 6.84 1.92 6.59
N PHE A 145 7.07 1.29 7.76
CA PHE A 145 7.79 1.91 8.86
C PHE A 145 9.24 2.24 8.49
N GLU A 146 10.00 1.31 7.90
CA GLU A 146 11.38 1.57 7.46
C GLU A 146 11.46 2.71 6.44
N ILE A 147 10.57 2.73 5.45
CA ILE A 147 10.52 3.79 4.44
C ILE A 147 10.18 5.13 5.11
N THR A 148 9.25 5.14 6.06
CA THR A 148 8.92 6.36 6.83
C THR A 148 10.13 6.86 7.63
N LEU A 149 10.83 5.98 8.34
CA LEU A 149 12.08 6.33 9.04
C LEU A 149 13.13 6.87 8.06
N PHE A 150 13.26 6.26 6.88
CA PHE A 150 14.15 6.72 5.83
C PHE A 150 13.80 8.12 5.34
N GLN A 151 12.51 8.46 5.18
CA GLN A 151 12.09 9.82 4.81
C GLN A 151 12.56 10.86 5.84
N PHE A 152 12.43 10.56 7.14
CA PHE A 152 12.94 11.43 8.21
C PHE A 152 14.46 11.51 8.25
N ALA A 153 15.16 10.39 8.05
CA ALA A 153 16.61 10.35 7.99
C ALA A 153 17.14 11.17 6.79
N ARG A 154 16.51 11.05 5.63
CA ARG A 154 16.81 11.82 4.41
C ARG A 154 16.67 13.32 4.62
N LYS A 155 15.61 13.76 5.33
CA LYS A 155 15.39 15.17 5.68
C LYS A 155 16.53 15.74 6.54
N ARG A 156 17.05 14.95 7.50
CA ARG A 156 18.13 15.36 8.41
C ARG A 156 19.52 15.25 7.80
N SER A 157 19.71 14.41 6.78
CA SER A 157 21.01 14.15 6.18
C SER A 157 21.44 15.24 5.20
N ARG A 158 22.71 15.68 5.30
CA ARG A 158 23.35 16.52 4.29
C ARG A 158 23.67 15.75 3.01
N LYS A 159 24.11 14.49 3.14
CA LYS A 159 24.44 13.61 2.02
C LYS A 159 23.19 12.95 1.41
N PRO A 160 23.19 12.65 0.10
CA PRO A 160 22.16 11.80 -0.49
C PRO A 160 22.21 10.41 0.18
N LEU A 161 21.06 9.89 0.57
CA LEU A 161 20.93 8.55 1.14
C LEU A 161 20.20 7.65 0.16
N VAL A 162 20.62 6.39 0.09
CA VAL A 162 19.91 5.33 -0.61
C VAL A 162 19.22 4.48 0.45
N PHE A 163 17.96 4.12 0.22
CA PHE A 163 17.21 3.28 1.14
C PHE A 163 17.86 1.89 1.24
N LYS A 164 18.04 1.40 2.45
CA LYS A 164 18.53 0.04 2.74
C LYS A 164 17.62 -0.56 3.82
N PRO A 165 16.93 -1.68 3.55
CA PRO A 165 16.01 -2.27 4.52
C PRO A 165 16.79 -2.82 5.72
N ASN A 166 16.36 -2.45 6.94
CA ASN A 166 16.83 -3.08 8.17
C ASN A 166 15.99 -4.32 8.49
N TRP A 167 16.35 -5.45 7.89
CA TRP A 167 15.65 -6.72 8.07
C TRP A 167 15.49 -7.12 9.54
N SER A 168 16.54 -6.96 10.34
CA SER A 168 16.49 -7.31 11.77
C SER A 168 15.49 -6.47 12.55
N GLY A 169 15.40 -5.17 12.25
CA GLY A 169 14.45 -4.25 12.86
C GLY A 169 13.01 -4.56 12.43
N MET A 170 12.80 -4.83 11.15
CA MET A 170 11.51 -5.21 10.59
C MET A 170 10.97 -6.48 11.26
N VAL A 171 11.79 -7.54 11.33
CA VAL A 171 11.39 -8.81 11.97
C VAL A 171 11.04 -8.60 13.44
N ARG A 172 11.85 -7.84 14.20
CA ARG A 172 11.56 -7.55 15.62
C ARG A 172 10.21 -6.84 15.80
N ARG A 173 9.90 -5.84 14.98
CA ARG A 173 8.63 -5.10 15.05
C ARG A 173 7.45 -5.96 14.60
N MET A 174 7.61 -6.78 13.56
CA MET A 174 6.59 -7.74 13.12
C MET A 174 6.28 -8.75 14.21
N LEU A 175 7.30 -9.34 14.86
CA LEU A 175 7.10 -10.28 15.97
C LEU A 175 6.40 -9.61 17.15
N PHE A 176 6.86 -8.41 17.54
CA PHE A 176 6.22 -7.65 18.61
C PHE A 176 4.75 -7.34 18.30
N PHE A 177 4.46 -6.86 17.08
CA PHE A 177 3.09 -6.64 16.63
C PHE A 177 2.27 -7.93 16.65
N SER A 178 2.83 -9.05 16.18
CA SER A 178 2.13 -10.34 16.14
C SER A 178 1.75 -10.85 17.52
N VAL A 179 2.64 -10.70 18.51
CA VAL A 179 2.35 -11.03 19.91
C VAL A 179 1.23 -10.15 20.46
N LEU A 180 1.32 -8.83 20.27
CA LEU A 180 0.28 -7.91 20.74
C LEU A 180 -1.06 -8.16 20.06
N TYR A 181 -1.05 -8.44 18.76
CA TYR A 181 -2.25 -8.72 17.99
C TYR A 181 -2.89 -10.05 18.42
N GLY A 182 -2.09 -11.08 18.67
CA GLY A 182 -2.57 -12.35 19.23
C GLY A 182 -3.21 -12.17 20.60
N LEU A 183 -2.57 -11.42 21.51
CA LEU A 183 -3.15 -11.09 22.81
C LEU A 183 -4.46 -10.30 22.67
N PHE A 184 -4.53 -9.36 21.72
CA PHE A 184 -5.76 -8.64 21.42
C PHE A 184 -6.89 -9.59 20.99
N LEU A 185 -6.62 -10.54 20.08
CA LEU A 185 -7.62 -11.53 19.65
C LEU A 185 -8.10 -12.45 20.78
N MET A 186 -7.24 -12.76 21.75
CA MET A 186 -7.62 -13.58 22.92
C MET A 186 -8.56 -12.84 23.88
N VAL A 187 -8.50 -11.50 23.93
CA VAL A 187 -9.33 -10.67 24.81
C VAL A 187 -10.61 -10.22 24.11
N ASP A 188 -10.57 -10.08 22.78
CA ASP A 188 -11.74 -9.72 21.97
C ASP A 188 -12.77 -10.87 21.97
N ARG A 189 -13.84 -10.69 22.74
CA ARG A 189 -14.94 -11.67 22.84
C ARG A 189 -15.72 -11.84 21.55
N SER A 190 -15.53 -10.99 20.54
CA SER A 190 -16.13 -11.20 19.22
C SER A 190 -15.37 -12.21 18.35
N PHE A 191 -14.29 -12.81 18.90
CA PHE A 191 -13.46 -13.84 18.29
C PHE A 191 -13.69 -15.25 18.88
N MET A 192 -14.41 -15.39 20.02
CA MET A 192 -14.83 -16.68 20.61
C MET A 192 -16.30 -16.96 20.32
#